data_AF-A0A1Q6CMR2-F1
#
_entry.id   AF-A0A1Q6CMR2-F1
#
_cell.length_a   1.000
_cell.length_b   1.000
_cell.length_c   1.000
_cell.angle_alpha   90.00
_cell.angle_beta   90.00
_cell.angle_gamma   90.00
#
_symmetry.space_group_name_H-M   'P 1'
#
loop_
_entity.id
_entity.type
_entity.pdbx_description
1 polymer ?
#
loop_
_entity_poly.entity_id
_entity_poly.type
_entity_poly.pdbx_seq_one_letter_code
_entity_poly.pdbx_strand_id
1 'polypeptide(L)' 'MNIFDLKKQYATTPEQWLTILLNTYCCAPSQGLAKTIVHYIEKVIMSADSSSETANLCDYHTMHRFWCWQCQR' A
#
# COMPACT_ATOMS: atom_id res chain seq x y z
N MET A 1 -3.58 -19.62 22.53
CA MET A 1 -3.51 -19.23 21.11
C MET A 1 -4.76 -18.43 20.80
N ASN A 2 -4.61 -17.14 20.53
CA ASN A 2 -5.73 -16.19 20.51
C ASN A 2 -6.39 -16.17 19.12
N ILE A 3 -7.72 -16.08 19.05
CA ILE A 3 -8.48 -16.00 17.78
C ILE A 3 -8.06 -14.77 16.95
N PHE A 4 -7.56 -13.72 17.62
CA PHE A 4 -6.99 -12.54 16.96
C PHE A 4 -5.68 -12.84 16.20
N ASP A 5 -4.85 -13.77 16.67
CA ASP A 5 -3.62 -14.19 15.97
C ASP A 5 -3.94 -14.94 14.66
N LEU A 6 -4.99 -15.75 14.68
CA LEU A 6 -5.43 -16.49 13.49
C LEU A 6 -5.98 -15.54 12.41
N LYS A 7 -6.69 -14.48 12.78
CA LYS A 7 -7.15 -13.48 11.79
C LYS A 7 -6.01 -12.68 11.16
N LYS A 8 -4.91 -12.47 11.89
CA LYS A 8 -3.72 -11.78 11.35
C LYS A 8 -2.99 -12.62 10.28
N GLN A 9 -3.14 -13.94 10.31
CA GLN A 9 -2.47 -14.87 9.39
C GLN A 9 -3.20 -15.06 8.04
N TYR A 10 -4.49 -14.72 7.94
CA TYR A 10 -5.30 -14.87 6.73
C TYR A 10 -5.77 -13.55 6.12
N ALA A 11 -5.54 -12.41 6.78
CA ALA A 11 -5.86 -11.10 6.23
C ALA A 11 -4.73 -10.66 5.29
N THR A 12 -4.99 -10.67 3.98
CA THR A 12 -4.08 -10.11 2.99
C THR A 12 -3.91 -8.62 3.28
N THR A 13 -2.74 -8.20 3.73
CA THR A 13 -2.56 -6.81 4.19
C THR A 13 -2.50 -5.86 2.98
N PRO A 14 -2.85 -4.58 3.16
CA PRO A 14 -2.70 -3.58 2.10
C PRO A 14 -1.29 -3.54 1.50
N GLU A 15 -0.25 -3.83 2.27
CA GLU A 15 1.15 -3.91 1.84
C GLU A 15 1.45 -5.10 0.92
N GLN A 16 0.81 -6.25 1.16
CA GLN A 16 0.92 -7.41 0.27
C GLN A 16 0.30 -7.11 -1.09
N TRP A 17 -0.88 -6.48 -1.09
CA TRP A 17 -1.51 -6.00 -2.31
C TRP A 17 -0.65 -4.95 -3.01
N LEU A 18 -0.06 -4.02 -2.25
CA LEU A 18 0.85 -3.02 -2.79
C LEU A 18 2.02 -3.68 -3.55
N THR A 19 2.62 -4.71 -2.97
CA THR A 19 3.71 -5.46 -3.60
C THR A 19 3.29 -6.10 -4.94
N ILE A 20 2.10 -6.70 -4.99
CA ILE A 20 1.56 -7.29 -6.23
C ILE A 20 1.31 -6.22 -7.29
N LEU A 21 0.72 -5.08 -6.89
CA LEU A 21 0.41 -3.99 -7.81
C LEU A 21 1.68 -3.36 -8.39
N LEU A 22 2.72 -3.17 -7.57
CA LEU A 22 4.03 -2.66 -8.01
C LEU A 22 4.69 -3.59 -9.03
N ASN A 23 4.71 -4.90 -8.77
CA ASN A 23 5.25 -5.89 -9.72
C ASN A 23 4.44 -5.91 -11.02
N THR A 24 3.11 -5.82 -10.92
CA THR A 24 2.22 -5.76 -12.09
C THR A 24 2.50 -4.52 -12.92
N TYR A 25 2.73 -3.38 -12.27
CA TYR A 25 3.03 -2.12 -12.95
C TYR A 25 4.38 -2.14 -13.65
N CYS A 26 5.37 -2.82 -13.08
CA CYS A 26 6.67 -3.01 -13.72
C CYS A 26 6.55 -3.80 -15.03
N CYS A 27 5.65 -4.78 -15.09
CA CYS A 27 5.43 -5.58 -16.29
C CYS A 27 4.51 -4.89 -17.32
N ALA A 28 3.46 -4.22 -16.84
CA ALA A 28 2.42 -3.61 -17.65
C ALA A 28 2.00 -2.24 -17.06
N PRO A 29 2.78 -1.17 -17.33
CA PRO A 29 2.49 0.13 -16.77
C PRO A 29 1.19 0.69 -17.35
N SER A 30 0.31 1.17 -16.48
CA SER A 30 -0.91 1.87 -16.90
C SER A 30 -1.31 2.92 -15.88
N GLN A 31 -1.97 3.99 -16.35
CA GLN A 31 -2.49 5.04 -15.46
C GLN A 31 -3.54 4.49 -14.48
N GLY A 32 -4.37 3.53 -14.90
CA GLY A 32 -5.35 2.88 -14.01
C GLY A 32 -4.68 2.13 -12.86
N LEU A 33 -3.58 1.45 -13.15
CA LEU A 33 -2.81 0.73 -12.14
C LEU A 33 -2.04 1.69 -11.21
N ALA A 34 -1.48 2.78 -11.73
CA ALA A 34 -0.88 3.83 -10.90
C ALA A 34 -1.89 4.42 -9.89
N LYS A 35 -3.12 4.73 -10.34
CA LYS A 35 -4.20 5.21 -9.45
C LYS A 35 -4.59 4.19 -8.39
N THR A 36 -4.59 2.91 -8.77
CA THR A 36 -4.86 1.81 -7.83
C THR A 36 -3.75 1.70 -6.78
N ILE A 37 -2.49 1.84 -7.19
CA ILE A 37 -1.34 1.88 -6.27
C ILE A 37 -1.48 3.04 -5.28
N VAL A 38 -1.81 4.26 -5.74
CA VAL A 38 -2.08 5.41 -4.85
C VAL A 38 -3.14 5.08 -3.81
N HIS A 39 -4.27 4.50 -4.22
CA HIS A 39 -5.36 4.12 -3.32
C HIS A 39 -4.92 3.14 -2.23
N TYR A 40 -4.05 2.16 -2.55
CA TYR A 40 -3.54 1.22 -1.56
C TYR A 40 -2.50 1.85 -0.64
N ILE A 41 -1.68 2.78 -1.12
CA ILE A 41 -0.75 3.54 -0.26
C ILE A 41 -1.52 4.37 0.77
N GLU A 42 -2.60 5.03 0.36
CA GLU A 42 -3.47 5.79 1.28
C GLU A 42 -4.06 4.89 2.36
N LYS A 43 -4.52 3.68 1.99
CA LYS A 43 -5.00 2.70 2.96
C LYS A 43 -3.93 2.27 3.96
N VAL A 44 -2.69 2.06 3.50
CA VAL A 44 -1.57 1.74 4.39
C VAL A 44 -1.34 2.89 5.37
N ILE A 45 -1.23 4.13 4.87
CA ILE A 45 -1.02 5.33 5.70
C ILE A 45 -2.13 5.47 6.75
N MET A 46 -3.40 5.39 6.34
CA MET A 46 -4.55 5.52 7.26
C MET A 46 -4.57 4.41 8.32
N SER A 47 -4.17 3.19 7.95
CA SER A 47 -4.08 2.08 8.90
C SER A 47 -2.89 2.23 9.86
N ALA A 48 -1.76 2.74 9.36
CA ALA A 48 -0.57 3.00 10.14
C ALA A 48 -0.78 4.15 11.12
N ASP A 49 -1.46 5.23 10.74
CA ASP A 49 -1.84 6.35 11.64
C ASP A 49 -2.70 5.89 12.82
N SER A 50 -3.49 4.83 12.63
CA SER A 50 -4.32 4.23 13.69
C SER A 50 -3.54 3.28 14.61
N SER A 51 -2.30 2.92 14.25
CA SER A 51 -1.45 1.97 14.96
C SER A 51 -0.18 2.68 15.47
N SER A 52 0.40 2.23 16.59
CA SER A 52 1.66 2.82 17.10
C SER A 52 2.90 2.41 16.27
N GLU A 53 2.74 1.65 15.18
CA GLU A 53 3.82 1.21 14.28
C GLU A 53 4.12 2.32 13.25
N THR A 54 4.74 3.38 13.74
CA THR A 54 5.09 4.59 12.96
C THR A 54 6.33 4.43 12.08
N ALA A 55 7.05 3.30 12.18
CA ALA A 55 8.42 3.16 11.68
C ALA A 55 8.59 3.36 10.16
N ASN A 56 7.51 3.24 9.36
CA ASN A 56 7.59 3.30 7.90
C ASN A 56 6.64 4.34 7.24
N LEU A 57 5.95 5.19 8.03
CA LEU A 57 4.98 6.17 7.48
C LEU A 57 5.63 7.17 6.51
N CYS A 58 6.87 7.60 6.79
CA CYS A 58 7.60 8.54 5.94
C CYS A 58 7.85 7.97 4.53
N ASP A 59 8.16 6.68 4.44
CA ASP A 59 8.39 6.00 3.16
C ASP A 59 7.09 5.92 2.36
N TYR A 60 5.97 5.57 3.01
CA TYR A 60 4.66 5.52 2.34
C TYR A 60 4.20 6.90 1.86
N HIS A 61 4.44 7.98 2.61
CA HIS A 61 4.17 9.34 2.12
C HIS A 61 5.04 9.73 0.92
N THR A 62 6.30 9.32 0.92
CA THR A 62 7.21 9.54 -0.22
C THR A 62 6.74 8.77 -1.45
N MET A 63 6.36 7.51 -1.27
CA MET A 63 5.77 6.70 -2.33
C MET A 63 4.46 7.33 -2.84
N HIS A 64 3.58 7.80 -1.96
CA HIS A 64 2.32 8.44 -2.34
C HIS A 64 2.54 9.62 -3.29
N ARG A 65 3.48 10.52 -2.95
CA ARG A 65 3.83 11.66 -3.81
C ARG A 65 4.35 11.23 -5.18
N PHE A 66 5.26 10.25 -5.20
CA PHE A 66 5.78 9.71 -6.45
C PHE A 66 4.66 9.15 -7.34
N TRP A 67 3.76 8.34 -6.77
CA TRP A 67 2.69 7.71 -7.52
C TRP A 67 1.60 8.69 -7.96
N CYS A 68 1.31 9.72 -7.17
CA CYS A 68 0.46 10.84 -7.59
C CYS A 68 1.03 11.55 -8.81
N TRP A 69 2.34 11.80 -8.83
CA TRP A 69 3.01 12.38 -10.00
C TRP A 69 2.98 11.44 -11.21
N GLN A 70 3.18 10.14 -11.02
CA GLN A 70 3.03 9.15 -12.10
C GLN A 70 1.61 9.11 -12.69
N CYS A 71 0.57 9.39 -11.89
CA CYS A 71 -0.80 9.46 -12.39
C CYS A 71 -1.08 10.67 -13.29
N GLN A 72 -0.20 11.68 -13.28
CA GLN A 72 -0.31 12.90 -14.09
C GLN A 72 0.49 12.82 -15.40
N ARG A 73 1.27 11.75 -15.60
CA ARG A 73 2.03 11.46 -16.82
C ARG A 73 1.25 10.57 -17.77
#